data_AF-A0A2V8MKS0-F1
#
_entry.id   AF-A0A2V8MKS0-F1
#
_cell.length_a   1.000
_cell.length_b   1.000
_cell.length_c   1.000
_cell.angle_alpha   90.00
_cell.angle_beta   90.00
_cell.angle_gamma   90.00
#
_symmetry.space_group_name_H-M   'P 1'
#
loop_
_entity.id
_entity.type
_entity.pdbx_description
1 polymer ?
#
loop_
_entity_poly.entity_id
_entity_poly.type
_entity_poly.pdbx_seq_one_letter_code
_entity_poly.pdbx_strand_id
1 'polypeptide(L)'
;MGRKAGLNDDKLRAVLSDTRTPFNDTERLVIELADAMTDTPANVSDDLYARLRNQFSEEQLMQLGAQIAFENYRARWNRVFNVESDNLYAPQGNKSQKARSA
;
A
#
# COMPACT_ATOMS: atom_id res chain seq x y z
N MET A 1 -4.54 -9.22 -5.20
CA MET A 1 -4.72 -8.19 -6.25
C MET A 1 -3.41 -7.73 -6.87
N GLY A 2 -2.40 -7.30 -6.09
CA GLY A 2 -1.17 -6.68 -6.63
C GLY A 2 -0.44 -7.43 -7.75
N ARG A 3 -0.21 -8.75 -7.62
CA ARG A 3 0.41 -9.56 -8.70
C ARG A 3 -0.37 -9.52 -10.01
N LYS A 4 -1.71 -9.57 -9.94
CA LYS A 4 -2.58 -9.49 -11.13
C LYS A 4 -2.50 -8.11 -11.80
N ALA A 5 -2.12 -7.07 -11.04
CA ALA A 5 -1.88 -5.72 -11.52
C ALA A 5 -0.43 -5.48 -11.99
N GLY A 6 0.41 -6.53 -12.05
CA GLY A 6 1.79 -6.43 -12.58
C GLY A 6 2.86 -6.07 -11.54
N LEU A 7 2.52 -5.99 -10.25
CA LEU A 7 3.53 -5.81 -9.20
C LEU A 7 4.41 -7.06 -9.07
N ASN A 8 5.72 -6.89 -9.21
CA ASN A 8 6.70 -7.95 -8.99
C ASN A 8 6.87 -8.27 -7.49
N ASP A 9 7.49 -9.41 -7.19
CA ASP A 9 7.62 -9.88 -5.81
C ASP A 9 8.49 -8.95 -4.94
N ASP A 10 9.45 -8.24 -5.54
CA ASP A 10 10.31 -7.30 -4.80
C ASP A 10 9.53 -6.06 -4.36
N LYS A 11 8.72 -5.48 -5.23
CA LYS A 11 7.79 -4.40 -4.88
C LYS A 11 6.81 -4.87 -3.82
N LEU A 12 6.18 -6.03 -3.99
CA LEU A 12 5.22 -6.56 -3.02
C LEU A 12 5.84 -6.76 -1.63
N ARG A 13 7.09 -7.22 -1.57
CA ARG A 13 7.82 -7.37 -0.30
C ARG A 13 8.19 -6.01 0.29
N ALA A 14 8.52 -5.03 -0.55
CA ALA A 14 8.95 -3.72 -0.12
C ALA A 14 7.81 -2.77 0.29
N VAL A 15 6.55 -3.03 -0.11
CA VAL A 15 5.39 -2.21 0.30
C VAL A 15 5.31 -2.04 1.82
N LEU A 16 5.67 -3.08 2.58
CA LEU A 16 5.63 -3.07 4.05
C LEU A 16 6.97 -2.69 4.70
N SER A 17 8.00 -2.40 3.91
CA SER A 17 9.34 -2.06 4.41
C SER A 17 9.57 -0.55 4.34
N ASP A 18 10.38 -0.02 5.25
CA ASP A 18 10.83 1.37 5.21
C ASP A 18 11.64 1.69 3.94
N THR A 19 12.22 0.67 3.30
CA THR A 19 12.97 0.82 2.06
C THR A 19 12.05 0.89 0.84
N ARG A 20 11.88 2.11 0.30
CA ARG A 20 11.13 2.35 -0.95
C ARG A 20 11.95 2.11 -2.24
N THR A 21 13.10 1.45 -2.15
CA THR A 21 14.06 1.29 -3.25
C THR A 21 13.50 0.73 -4.56
N PRO A 22 12.58 -0.27 -4.57
CA PRO A 22 12.08 -0.82 -5.83
C PRO A 22 11.00 0.03 -6.50
N PHE A 23 10.55 1.11 -5.86
CA PHE A 23 9.52 2.00 -6.38
C PHE A 23 10.16 3.19 -7.10
N ASN A 24 9.59 3.57 -8.25
CA ASN A 24 9.98 4.80 -8.94
C ASN A 24 9.48 6.05 -8.19
N ASP A 25 9.89 7.24 -8.63
CA ASP A 25 9.54 8.50 -7.96
C ASP A 25 8.03 8.73 -7.82
N THR A 26 7.27 8.45 -8.89
CA THR A 26 5.81 8.58 -8.90
C THR A 26 5.16 7.61 -7.92
N GLU A 27 5.58 6.35 -7.90
CA GLU A 27 5.07 5.34 -6.96
C GLU A 27 5.38 5.72 -5.52
N ARG A 28 6.60 6.20 -5.24
CA ARG A 28 7.00 6.66 -3.90
C ARG A 28 6.16 7.83 -3.43
N LEU A 29 5.82 8.77 -4.31
CA LEU A 29 4.98 9.92 -4.02
C LEU A 29 3.53 9.50 -3.71
N VAL A 30 2.98 8.54 -4.46
CA VAL A 30 1.63 7.99 -4.18
C VAL A 30 1.59 7.21 -2.86
N ILE A 31 2.66 6.47 -2.53
CA ILE A 31 2.78 5.79 -1.23
C ILE A 31 2.84 6.83 -0.09
N GLU A 32 3.58 7.93 -0.25
CA GLU A 32 3.63 9.03 0.73
C GLU A 32 2.25 9.67 0.97
N LEU A 33 1.46 9.87 -0.10
CA LEU A 33 0.06 10.29 0.02
C LEU A 33 -0.78 9.27 0.80
N ALA A 34 -0.63 7.98 0.51
CA ALA A 34 -1.38 6.93 1.18
C ALA A 34 -1.08 6.86 2.68
N ASP A 35 0.19 7.01 3.07
CA ASP A 35 0.60 7.08 4.47
C ASP A 35 -0.04 8.29 5.17
N ALA A 36 0.11 9.48 4.59
CA ALA A 36 -0.43 10.74 5.14
C ALA A 36 -1.96 10.72 5.33
N MET A 37 -2.69 10.06 4.41
CA MET A 37 -4.14 9.87 4.51
C MET A 37 -4.58 8.78 5.49
N THR A 38 -3.66 7.90 5.89
CA THR A 38 -3.92 6.77 6.80
C THR A 38 -3.57 7.11 8.26
N ASP A 39 -2.70 8.09 8.47
CA ASP A 39 -2.39 8.64 9.79
C ASP A 39 -3.65 9.06 10.57
N THR A 40 -3.54 9.06 11.89
CA THR A 40 -4.61 9.48 12.79
C THR A 40 -4.03 10.45 13.83
N PRO A 41 -4.20 11.78 13.67
CA PRO A 41 -4.99 12.45 12.62
C PRO A 41 -4.32 12.40 11.24
N ALA A 42 -5.13 12.33 10.18
CA ALA A 42 -4.65 12.39 8.80
C ALA A 42 -4.22 13.83 8.47
N ASN A 43 -3.06 13.98 7.82
CA ASN A 43 -2.52 15.29 7.47
C ASN A 43 -1.72 15.23 6.16
N VAL A 44 -2.30 15.73 5.07
CA VAL A 44 -1.60 15.93 3.80
C VAL A 44 -1.02 17.34 3.79
N SER A 45 0.29 17.46 3.90
CA SER A 45 0.97 18.76 3.94
C SER A 45 0.87 19.50 2.59
N ASP A 46 0.96 20.82 2.63
CA ASP A 46 0.96 21.66 1.42
C ASP A 46 2.12 21.30 0.48
N ASP A 47 3.30 20.97 1.02
CA ASP A 47 4.46 20.52 0.25
C ASP A 47 4.17 19.22 -0.51
N LEU A 48 3.61 18.23 0.17
CA LEU A 48 3.23 16.95 -0.45
C LEU A 48 2.17 17.19 -1.53
N TYR A 49 1.16 18.01 -1.24
CA TYR A 49 0.12 18.34 -2.21
C TYR A 49 0.66 19.08 -3.44
N ALA A 50 1.60 20.01 -3.26
CA ALA A 50 2.26 20.70 -4.36
C ALA A 50 3.07 19.74 -5.25
N ARG A 51 3.86 18.83 -4.64
CA ARG A 51 4.61 17.80 -5.36
C ARG A 51 3.68 16.88 -6.15
N LEU A 52 2.53 16.51 -5.59
CA LEU A 52 1.48 15.73 -6.25
C LEU A 52 0.88 16.45 -7.46
N ARG A 53 0.54 17.74 -7.33
CA ARG A 53 -0.03 18.57 -8.41
C ARG A 53 0.94 18.79 -9.58
N ASN A 54 2.24 18.63 -9.38
CA ASN A 54 3.23 18.66 -10.46
C ASN A 54 3.26 17.37 -11.30
N GLN A 55 2.76 16.26 -10.77
CA GLN A 55 2.80 14.94 -11.42
C GLN A 55 1.44 14.47 -11.94
N PHE A 56 0.36 14.91 -11.32
CA PHE A 56 -0.99 14.43 -11.57
C PHE A 56 -1.95 15.58 -11.87
N SER A 57 -2.92 15.32 -12.74
CA SER A 57 -4.08 16.19 -12.90
C SER A 57 -4.96 16.17 -11.66
N GLU A 58 -5.84 17.16 -11.54
CA GLU A 58 -6.82 17.22 -10.45
C GLU A 58 -7.73 15.98 -10.43
N GLU A 59 -8.19 15.51 -11.60
CA GLU A 59 -9.00 14.30 -11.74
C GLU A 59 -8.26 13.05 -11.26
N GLN A 60 -6.97 12.93 -11.60
CA GLN A 60 -6.13 11.81 -11.14
C GLN A 60 -5.93 11.84 -9.63
N LEU A 61 -5.70 13.01 -9.04
CA LEU A 61 -5.57 13.16 -7.58
C LEU A 61 -6.88 12.83 -6.87
N MET A 62 -8.02 13.25 -7.42
CA MET A 62 -9.33 12.89 -6.91
C MET A 62 -9.53 11.36 -6.89
N GLN A 63 -9.16 10.67 -7.98
CA GLN A 63 -9.25 9.21 -8.05
C GLN A 63 -8.32 8.52 -7.05
N LEU A 64 -7.07 8.98 -6.92
CA LEU A 64 -6.12 8.45 -5.94
C LEU A 64 -6.65 8.61 -4.51
N GLY A 65 -7.09 9.82 -4.15
CA GLY A 65 -7.65 10.10 -2.84
C GLY A 65 -8.90 9.28 -2.53
N ALA A 66 -9.79 9.12 -3.51
CA ALA A 66 -10.99 8.29 -3.38
C ALA A 66 -10.64 6.81 -3.10
N GLN A 67 -9.68 6.25 -3.84
CA GLN A 67 -9.25 4.86 -3.65
C GLN A 67 -8.64 4.66 -2.25
N ILE A 68 -7.77 5.57 -1.81
CA ILE A 68 -7.13 5.49 -0.49
C ILE A 68 -8.18 5.62 0.63
N ALA A 69 -9.08 6.59 0.52
CA ALA A 69 -10.17 6.76 1.48
C ALA A 69 -11.07 5.52 1.57
N PHE A 70 -11.36 4.88 0.43
CA PHE A 70 -12.15 3.65 0.40
C PHE A 70 -11.47 2.47 1.10
N GLU A 71 -10.16 2.29 0.92
CA GLU A 71 -9.42 1.26 1.66
C GLU A 71 -9.37 1.56 3.17
N ASN A 72 -9.26 2.84 3.54
CA ASN A 72 -9.32 3.29 4.93
C ASN A 72 -10.69 3.07 5.58
N TYR A 73 -11.77 3.19 4.80
CA TYR A 73 -13.11 2.78 5.23
C TYR A 73 -13.19 1.26 5.44
N ARG A 74 -12.73 0.47 4.46
CA ARG A 74 -12.74 -0.99 4.53
C ARG A 74 -11.93 -1.52 5.71
N ALA A 75 -10.76 -0.93 5.99
CA ALA A 75 -9.94 -1.30 7.13
C ALA A 75 -10.67 -1.15 8.47
N ARG A 76 -11.35 -0.01 8.66
CA ARG A 76 -12.16 0.25 9.88
C ARG A 76 -13.36 -0.69 9.95
N TRP A 77 -14.07 -0.88 8.83
CA TRP A 77 -15.20 -1.81 8.75
C TRP A 77 -14.79 -3.24 9.11
N ASN A 78 -13.72 -3.76 8.49
CA ASN A 78 -13.22 -5.10 8.76
C ASN A 78 -12.85 -5.28 10.24
N ARG A 79 -12.30 -4.24 10.88
CA ARG A 79 -11.96 -4.28 12.31
C ARG A 79 -13.20 -4.33 13.22
N VAL A 80 -14.29 -3.65 12.86
CA VAL A 80 -15.55 -3.70 13.62
C VAL A 80 -16.13 -5.11 13.66
N PHE A 81 -16.06 -5.83 12.53
CA PHE A 81 -16.70 -7.14 12.38
C PHE A 81 -15.72 -8.32 12.51
N ASN A 82 -14.46 -8.06 12.90
CA ASN A 82 -13.38 -9.06 12.96
C ASN A 82 -13.31 -9.92 11.68
N VAL A 83 -13.38 -9.26 10.51
CA VAL A 83 -13.29 -9.94 9.21
C VAL A 83 -11.84 -10.37 9.00
N GLU A 84 -11.62 -11.68 8.90
CA GLU A 84 -10.31 -12.29 8.69
C GLU A 84 -9.97 -12.47 7.20
N SER A 85 -8.74 -12.91 6.92
CA SER A 85 -8.31 -13.27 5.57
C SER A 85 -9.01 -14.54 5.09
N ASP A 86 -9.43 -14.55 3.82
CA ASP A 86 -9.93 -15.75 3.14
C ASP A 86 -8.83 -16.78 2.83
N ASN A 87 -7.59 -16.55 3.31
CA ASN A 87 -6.43 -17.43 3.15
C ASN A 87 -6.06 -17.75 1.68
N LEU A 88 -6.52 -16.92 0.73
CA LEU A 88 -6.20 -17.04 -0.70
C LEU A 88 -4.74 -16.73 -1.03
N TYR A 89 -4.01 -16.11 -0.11
CA TYR A 89 -2.58 -15.87 -0.20
C TYR A 89 -1.90 -16.35 1.08
N ALA A 90 -0.89 -17.20 0.92
CA ALA A 90 0.10 -17.48 1.94
C ALA A 90 1.47 -17.05 1.40
N PRO A 91 2.26 -16.24 2.13
CA PRO A 91 3.63 -15.99 1.75
C PRO A 91 4.35 -17.34 1.71
N GLN A 92 5.13 -17.60 0.65
CA GLN A 92 5.91 -18.84 0.60
C GLN A 92 6.93 -18.79 1.73
N GLY A 93 6.64 -19.47 2.84
CA GLY A 93 7.58 -19.70 3.92
C GLY A 93 8.83 -20.36 3.34
N ASN A 94 10.00 -19.89 3.77
CA ASN A 94 11.31 -20.43 3.40
C ASN A 94 11.29 -21.96 3.52
N LYS A 95 11.14 -22.67 2.39
CA LYS A 95 11.00 -24.14 2.33
C LYS A 95 12.26 -24.90 2.80
N SER A 96 13.25 -24.20 3.33
CA SER A 96 14.58 -24.74 3.66
C SER A 96 14.77 -25.16 5.11
N GLN A 97 13.80 -24.96 6.02
CA GLN A 97 13.98 -25.32 7.45
C GLN A 97 13.23 -26.58 7.91
N LYS A 98 12.30 -27.14 7.12
CA LYS A 98 11.54 -28.35 7.51
C LYS A 98 12.18 -29.68 7.10
N ALA A 99 13.35 -29.66 6.46
CA ALA A 99 14.05 -30.86 5.97
C ALA A 99 15.32 -31.21 6.79
N ARG A 100 15.57 -30.56 7.93
CA ARG A 100 16.75 -30.84 8.80
C ARG A 100 16.39 -31.40 10.18
N SER A 101 15.18 -31.90 10.37
CA SER A 101 14.73 -32.48 11.64
C SER A 101 13.94 -33.77 11.44
N ALA A 102 14.39 -34.63 10.52
CA ALA A 102 13.96 -36.02 10.41
C ALA A 102 15.19 -36.91 10.35
#